data_AF-G4A9X9-F1
#
_entry.id   AF-G4A9X9-F1
#
_cell.length_a   1.000
_cell.length_b   1.000
_cell.length_c   1.000
_cell.angle_alpha   90.00
_cell.angle_beta   90.00
_cell.angle_gamma   90.00
#
_symmetry.space_group_name_H-M   'P 1'
#
loop_
_entity.id
_entity.type
_entity.pdbx_description
1 polymer ?
#
loop_
_entity_poly.entity_id
_entity_poly.type
_entity_poly.pdbx_seq_one_letter_code
_entity_poly.pdbx_strand_id
1 'polypeptide(L)'
;MGYALSVTQDIIALGREVETAKLAQNSDNYSTDNVISLNTNNKISNKKSNPLEIIENGIYAISSTIGMKPNVCVIAGDVWKVLKENEIILERIKYTRTGILTPEIFAELIGVKNVKIGEAVQQVGGKLEKIWSNCIILAYVSEKAKNNKGNIFDPSYGYTVRRSKGLFVDTYFEHGGKVQVVRCTDIYKPHLLGKSAGYLIKDCLAG
;
A
#
# COMPACT_ATOMS: atom_id res chain seq x y z
N MET A 1 15.27 -9.81 26.48
CA MET A 1 14.03 -10.37 25.89
C MET A 1 13.41 -9.46 24.83
N GLY A 2 13.34 -8.13 25.03
CA GLY A 2 12.73 -7.20 24.06
C GLY A 2 13.31 -7.21 22.63
N TYR A 3 14.65 -7.23 22.49
CA TYR A 3 15.29 -7.21 21.16
C TYR A 3 15.04 -8.47 20.33
N ALA A 4 15.04 -9.66 20.94
CA ALA A 4 14.76 -10.90 20.21
C ALA A 4 13.30 -10.95 19.73
N LEU A 5 12.38 -10.47 20.56
CA LEU A 5 10.97 -10.38 20.19
C LEU A 5 10.75 -9.39 19.04
N SER A 6 11.33 -8.19 19.10
CA SER A 6 11.14 -7.19 18.03
C SER A 6 11.60 -7.72 16.68
N VAL A 7 12.77 -8.38 16.62
CA VAL A 7 13.29 -8.96 15.37
C VAL A 7 12.32 -9.99 14.77
N THR A 8 11.76 -10.89 15.59
CA THR A 8 10.79 -11.88 15.08
C THR A 8 9.48 -11.23 14.61
N GLN A 9 9.02 -10.19 15.28
CA GLN A 9 7.84 -9.43 14.88
C GLN A 9 8.05 -8.65 13.57
N ASP A 10 9.24 -8.07 13.38
CA ASP A 10 9.60 -7.34 12.17
C ASP A 10 9.63 -8.25 10.95
N ILE A 11 10.17 -9.46 11.08
CA ILE A 11 10.17 -10.48 10.01
C ILE A 11 8.74 -10.87 9.63
N ILE A 12 7.88 -11.11 10.62
CA ILE A 12 6.46 -11.43 10.39
C ILE A 12 5.72 -10.27 9.70
N ALA A 13 5.99 -9.03 10.12
CA ALA A 13 5.39 -7.84 9.53
C ALA A 13 5.82 -7.66 8.07
N LEU A 14 7.11 -7.87 7.76
CA LEU A 14 7.63 -7.82 6.40
C LEU A 14 7.00 -8.90 5.52
N GLY A 15 6.92 -10.14 6.01
CA GLY A 15 6.25 -11.23 5.27
C GLY A 15 4.80 -10.90 4.93
N ARG A 16 4.06 -10.30 5.88
CA ARG A 16 2.68 -9.85 5.64
C ARG A 16 2.61 -8.75 4.59
N GLU A 17 3.57 -7.83 4.59
CA GLU A 17 3.64 -6.78 3.58
C GLU A 17 3.88 -7.35 2.18
N VAL A 18 4.80 -8.32 2.04
CA VAL A 18 5.06 -9.03 0.78
C VAL A 18 3.79 -9.73 0.26
N GLU A 19 3.08 -10.46 1.11
CA GLU A 19 1.83 -11.12 0.73
C GLU A 19 0.75 -10.12 0.28
N THR A 20 0.60 -9.02 1.02
CA THR A 20 -0.40 -7.98 0.72
C THR A 20 -0.07 -7.26 -0.58
N ALA A 21 1.20 -6.91 -0.78
CA ALA A 21 1.69 -6.25 -1.99
C ALA A 21 1.52 -7.15 -3.22
N LYS A 22 1.76 -8.46 -3.09
CA LYS A 22 1.53 -9.42 -4.17
C LYS A 22 0.06 -9.49 -4.59
N LEU A 23 -0.87 -9.45 -3.63
CA LEU A 23 -2.30 -9.42 -3.94
C LEU A 23 -2.71 -8.09 -4.59
N ALA A 24 -2.28 -6.96 -4.01
CA ALA A 24 -2.70 -5.65 -4.44
C ALA A 24 -2.08 -5.21 -5.78
N GLN A 25 -0.89 -5.72 -6.15
CA GLN A 25 -0.26 -5.42 -7.45
C GLN A 25 -0.70 -6.38 -8.57
N ASN A 26 -1.49 -7.41 -8.27
CA ASN A 26 -1.98 -8.34 -9.28
C ASN A 26 -3.26 -7.80 -9.93
N SER A 27 -3.21 -7.53 -11.24
CA SER A 27 -4.35 -7.03 -12.02
C SER A 27 -5.57 -7.96 -11.99
N ASP A 28 -5.39 -9.27 -11.86
CA ASP A 28 -6.48 -10.25 -11.84
C ASP A 28 -7.39 -10.08 -10.60
N ASN A 29 -6.90 -9.36 -9.59
CA ASN A 29 -7.65 -9.05 -8.38
C ASN A 29 -8.48 -7.76 -8.47
N TYR A 30 -8.62 -7.17 -9.65
CA TYR A 30 -9.43 -5.98 -9.90
C TYR A 30 -10.52 -6.28 -10.93
N SER A 31 -11.52 -5.41 -11.01
CA SER A 31 -12.42 -5.38 -12.17
C SER A 31 -11.65 -4.89 -13.40
N THR A 32 -12.04 -5.32 -14.60
CA THR A 32 -11.35 -4.95 -15.86
C THR A 32 -11.25 -3.43 -16.03
N ASP A 33 -12.32 -2.70 -15.71
CA ASP A 33 -12.37 -1.23 -15.82
C ASP A 33 -11.57 -0.52 -14.70
N ASN A 34 -11.13 -1.26 -13.69
CA ASN A 34 -10.38 -0.77 -12.55
C ASN A 34 -8.87 -1.05 -12.64
N VAL A 35 -8.37 -1.35 -13.84
CA VAL A 35 -6.94 -1.51 -14.10
C VAL A 35 -6.56 -0.66 -15.31
N ILE A 36 -5.51 0.13 -15.18
CA ILE A 36 -4.90 0.84 -16.29
C ILE A 36 -3.39 0.60 -16.32
N SER A 37 -2.87 0.30 -17.51
CA SER A 37 -1.43 0.32 -17.79
C SER A 37 -1.10 1.61 -18.52
N LEU A 38 -0.18 2.40 -17.97
CA LEU A 38 0.16 3.69 -18.54
C LEU A 38 1.02 3.52 -19.80
N ASN A 39 0.50 4.02 -20.91
CA ASN A 39 1.25 4.15 -22.15
C ASN A 39 2.39 5.16 -22.00
N THR A 40 3.36 5.13 -22.92
CA THR A 40 4.58 5.95 -22.89
C THR A 40 4.33 7.45 -22.65
N ASN A 41 3.26 8.01 -23.23
CA ASN A 41 2.96 9.44 -23.09
C ASN A 41 2.43 9.78 -21.69
N ASN A 42 1.68 8.86 -21.09
CA ASN A 42 1.03 9.04 -19.79
C ASN A 42 1.89 8.57 -18.61
N LYS A 43 3.04 7.92 -18.85
CA LYS A 43 3.98 7.54 -17.78
C LYS A 43 4.34 8.75 -16.93
N ILE A 44 4.37 8.55 -15.62
CA ILE A 44 4.60 9.60 -14.62
C ILE A 44 6.01 10.18 -14.75
N SER A 45 6.96 9.41 -15.29
CA SER A 45 8.30 9.88 -15.64
C SER A 45 8.34 10.87 -16.81
N ASN A 46 7.27 10.99 -17.59
CA ASN A 46 7.14 12.01 -18.62
C ASN A 46 6.75 13.34 -17.96
N LYS A 47 7.56 14.38 -18.19
CA LYS A 47 7.33 15.74 -17.66
C LYS A 47 5.96 16.33 -18.05
N LYS A 48 5.43 15.93 -19.21
CA LYS A 48 4.12 16.39 -19.72
C LYS A 48 2.95 15.52 -19.29
N SER A 49 3.20 14.36 -18.67
CA SER A 49 2.11 13.56 -18.11
C SER A 49 1.47 14.34 -16.97
N ASN A 50 0.14 14.21 -16.86
CA ASN A 50 -0.67 14.77 -15.79
C ASN A 50 -1.11 13.65 -14.83
N PRO A 51 -0.32 13.34 -13.77
CA PRO A 51 -0.68 12.29 -12.82
C PRO A 51 -1.99 12.57 -12.08
N LEU A 52 -2.37 13.84 -11.92
CA LEU A 52 -3.59 14.21 -11.21
C LEU A 52 -4.82 13.72 -11.97
N GLU A 53 -4.88 13.95 -13.28
CA GLU A 53 -5.97 13.48 -14.13
C GLU A 53 -6.06 11.95 -14.16
N ILE A 54 -4.92 11.25 -14.22
CA ILE A 54 -4.87 9.79 -14.17
C ILE A 54 -5.48 9.27 -12.85
N ILE A 55 -5.14 9.90 -11.73
CA ILE A 55 -5.65 9.54 -10.41
C ILE A 55 -7.13 9.90 -10.27
N GLU A 56 -7.55 11.07 -10.73
CA GLU A 56 -8.95 11.51 -10.73
C GLU A 56 -9.84 10.54 -11.51
N ASN A 57 -9.38 10.04 -12.66
CA ASN A 57 -10.09 9.02 -13.43
C ASN A 57 -10.26 7.71 -12.63
N GLY A 58 -9.23 7.29 -11.88
CA GLY A 58 -9.33 6.12 -11.00
C GLY A 58 -10.26 6.34 -9.80
N ILE A 59 -10.24 7.54 -9.20
CA ILE A 59 -11.17 7.94 -8.15
C ILE A 59 -12.61 7.89 -8.67
N TYR A 60 -12.84 8.41 -9.87
CA TYR A 60 -14.15 8.41 -10.52
C TYR A 60 -14.62 6.98 -10.79
N ALA A 61 -13.78 6.12 -11.37
CA ALA A 61 -14.09 4.72 -11.66
C ALA A 61 -14.52 3.92 -10.41
N ILE A 62 -13.84 4.10 -9.28
CA ILE A 62 -14.27 3.50 -8.01
C ILE A 62 -15.62 4.09 -7.59
N SER A 63 -15.73 5.42 -7.55
CA SER A 63 -16.93 6.10 -7.04
C SER A 63 -18.19 5.82 -7.85
N SER A 64 -18.08 5.65 -9.17
CA SER A 64 -19.19 5.28 -10.04
C SER A 64 -19.63 3.82 -9.83
N THR A 65 -18.70 2.95 -9.43
CA THR A 65 -18.97 1.51 -9.25
C THR A 65 -19.53 1.21 -7.86
N ILE A 66 -19.01 1.83 -6.79
CA ILE A 66 -19.39 1.51 -5.41
C ILE A 66 -20.18 2.63 -4.70
N GLY A 67 -20.35 3.80 -5.34
CA GLY A 67 -21.04 4.95 -4.74
C GLY A 67 -20.24 5.69 -3.65
N MET A 68 -18.97 5.35 -3.46
CA MET A 68 -18.07 5.93 -2.46
C MET A 68 -16.71 6.26 -3.07
N LYS A 69 -16.10 7.37 -2.65
CA LYS A 69 -14.73 7.70 -3.04
C LYS A 69 -13.73 6.79 -2.33
N PRO A 70 -12.60 6.42 -2.97
CA PRO A 70 -11.48 5.80 -2.27
C PRO A 70 -10.97 6.72 -1.16
N ASN A 71 -10.51 6.12 -0.06
CA ASN A 71 -9.98 6.84 1.10
C ASN A 71 -8.50 6.51 1.38
N VAL A 72 -7.91 5.60 0.61
CA VAL A 72 -6.50 5.25 0.65
C VAL A 72 -5.92 5.27 -0.77
N CYS A 73 -4.76 5.90 -0.92
CA CYS A 73 -3.92 5.86 -2.10
C CYS A 73 -2.54 5.32 -1.69
N VAL A 74 -2.12 4.20 -2.26
CA VAL A 74 -0.79 3.61 -2.07
C VAL A 74 0.05 3.94 -3.30
N ILE A 75 1.24 4.48 -3.09
CA ILE A 75 2.17 4.86 -4.16
C ILE A 75 3.47 4.10 -3.94
N ALA A 76 3.95 3.38 -4.94
CA ALA A 76 5.26 2.74 -4.85
C ALA A 76 6.38 3.79 -4.69
N GLY A 77 7.40 3.50 -3.89
CA GLY A 77 8.44 4.50 -3.55
C GLY A 77 9.24 5.02 -4.74
N ASP A 78 9.43 4.19 -5.77
CA ASP A 78 10.01 4.60 -7.06
C ASP A 78 9.13 5.61 -7.81
N VAL A 79 7.82 5.38 -7.84
CA VAL A 79 6.84 6.28 -8.45
C VAL A 79 6.76 7.59 -7.66
N TRP A 80 6.74 7.51 -6.33
CA TRP A 80 6.73 8.69 -5.46
C TRP A 80 7.94 9.59 -5.69
N LYS A 81 9.13 9.00 -5.84
CA LYS A 81 10.35 9.75 -6.16
C LYS A 81 10.19 10.62 -7.40
N VAL A 82 9.54 10.10 -8.45
CA VAL A 82 9.33 10.80 -9.71
C VAL A 82 8.17 11.81 -9.60
N LEU A 83 7.10 11.47 -8.89
CA LEU A 83 5.96 12.37 -8.66
C LEU A 83 6.38 13.69 -7.99
N LYS A 84 7.32 13.64 -7.04
CA LYS A 84 7.84 14.85 -6.38
C LYS A 84 8.49 15.85 -7.32
N GLU A 85 8.99 15.39 -8.46
CA GLU A 85 9.68 16.21 -9.47
C GLU A 85 8.79 16.52 -10.68
N ASN A 86 7.52 16.12 -10.67
CA ASN A 86 6.61 16.35 -11.79
C ASN A 86 6.20 17.84 -11.86
N GLU A 87 6.42 18.46 -13.02
CA GLU A 87 6.23 19.91 -13.23
C GLU A 87 4.79 20.35 -12.96
N ILE A 88 3.79 19.57 -13.37
CA ILE A 88 2.36 19.87 -13.16
C ILE A 88 2.01 19.85 -11.67
N ILE A 89 2.54 18.88 -10.91
CA ILE A 89 2.32 18.81 -9.46
C ILE A 89 3.03 19.96 -8.76
N LEU A 90 4.28 20.23 -9.11
CA LEU A 90 5.06 21.34 -8.55
C LEU A 90 4.39 22.69 -8.80
N GLU A 91 3.81 22.89 -9.99
CA GLU A 91 3.05 24.11 -10.32
C GLU A 91 1.81 24.27 -9.42
N ARG A 92 1.07 23.19 -9.16
CA ARG A 92 -0.10 23.21 -8.26
C ARG A 92 0.28 23.54 -6.81
N ILE A 93 1.42 23.05 -6.32
CA ILE A 93 1.85 23.30 -4.94
C ILE A 93 2.70 24.56 -4.76
N LYS A 94 3.09 25.25 -5.84
CA LYS A 94 3.92 26.46 -5.81
C LYS A 94 3.35 27.57 -4.91
N TYR A 95 2.02 27.62 -4.80
CA TYR A 95 1.30 28.60 -3.98
C TYR A 95 1.02 28.12 -2.54
N THR A 96 1.47 26.92 -2.18
CA THR A 96 1.34 26.37 -0.83
C THR A 96 2.52 26.78 0.05
N ARG A 97 2.32 26.83 1.38
CA ARG A 97 3.30 27.35 2.35
C ARG A 97 4.63 26.60 2.40
N THR A 98 4.69 25.34 1.96
CA THR A 98 5.85 24.46 2.17
C THR A 98 6.66 24.21 0.90
N GLY A 99 6.11 24.42 -0.30
CA GLY A 99 6.80 24.22 -1.59
C GLY A 99 7.34 22.81 -1.84
N ILE A 100 7.07 21.86 -0.95
CA ILE A 100 7.57 20.48 -0.97
C ILE A 100 6.36 19.56 -1.00
N LEU A 101 6.37 18.58 -1.92
CA LEU A 101 5.33 17.58 -2.00
C LEU A 101 5.52 16.52 -0.90
N THR A 102 4.66 16.56 0.13
CA THR A 102 4.54 15.49 1.14
C THR A 102 3.33 14.61 0.84
N PRO A 103 3.26 13.37 1.39
CA PRO A 103 2.08 12.52 1.23
C PRO A 103 0.78 13.20 1.69
N GLU A 104 0.83 14.02 2.73
CA GLU A 104 -0.31 14.76 3.26
C GLU A 104 -0.79 15.84 2.29
N ILE A 105 0.13 16.62 1.73
CA ILE A 105 -0.20 17.62 0.70
C ILE A 105 -0.75 16.93 -0.54
N PHE A 106 -0.15 15.81 -0.94
CA PHE A 106 -0.65 15.05 -2.08
C PHE A 106 -2.05 14.48 -1.83
N ALA A 107 -2.33 14.02 -0.61
CA ALA A 107 -3.65 13.55 -0.19
C ALA A 107 -4.71 14.65 -0.33
N GLU A 108 -4.39 15.89 0.07
CA GLU A 108 -5.24 17.05 -0.12
C GLU A 108 -5.47 17.36 -1.61
N LEU A 109 -4.42 17.33 -2.43
CA LEU A 109 -4.51 17.60 -3.88
C LEU A 109 -5.45 16.65 -4.61
N ILE A 110 -5.39 15.35 -4.29
CA ILE A 110 -6.22 14.32 -4.95
C ILE A 110 -7.56 14.09 -4.23
N GLY A 111 -7.80 14.75 -3.10
CA GLY A 111 -9.03 14.59 -2.32
C GLY A 111 -9.22 13.20 -1.71
N VAL A 112 -8.13 12.54 -1.30
CA VAL A 112 -8.15 11.21 -0.66
C VAL A 112 -7.65 11.34 0.79
N LYS A 113 -8.28 10.62 1.74
CA LYS A 113 -7.97 10.78 3.17
C LYS A 113 -6.54 10.38 3.55
N ASN A 114 -6.00 9.32 2.96
CA ASN A 114 -4.67 8.80 3.29
C ASN A 114 -3.87 8.48 2.05
N VAL A 115 -2.68 9.07 1.91
CA VAL A 115 -1.65 8.60 0.98
C VAL A 115 -0.59 7.83 1.75
N LYS A 116 -0.20 6.66 1.27
CA LYS A 116 0.83 5.79 1.86
C LYS A 116 1.90 5.49 0.81
N ILE A 117 3.16 5.65 1.19
CA ILE A 117 4.29 5.37 0.29
C ILE A 117 4.86 3.99 0.62
N GLY A 118 4.87 3.09 -0.38
CA GLY A 118 5.43 1.75 -0.26
C GLY A 118 6.94 1.77 -0.50
N GLU A 119 7.72 2.00 0.56
CA GLU A 119 9.20 2.05 0.50
C GLU A 119 9.87 0.74 0.95
N ALA A 120 9.08 -0.23 1.42
CA ALA A 120 9.61 -1.47 1.96
C ALA A 120 10.38 -2.29 0.91
N VAL A 121 11.46 -2.92 1.37
CA VAL A 121 12.35 -3.76 0.57
C VAL A 121 12.46 -5.14 1.22
N GLN A 122 12.63 -6.16 0.38
CA GLN A 122 12.88 -7.53 0.81
C GLN A 122 14.21 -8.03 0.23
N GLN A 123 14.83 -8.98 0.91
CA GLN A 123 16.01 -9.67 0.40
C GLN A 123 15.59 -10.91 -0.40
N VAL A 124 15.94 -10.96 -1.68
CA VAL A 124 15.70 -12.10 -2.56
C VAL A 124 17.03 -12.49 -3.21
N GLY A 125 17.50 -13.72 -2.97
CA GLY A 125 18.74 -14.23 -3.58
C GLY A 125 19.98 -13.37 -3.27
N GLY A 126 20.04 -12.74 -2.10
CA GLY A 126 21.15 -11.86 -1.72
C GLY A 126 21.07 -10.42 -2.23
N LYS A 127 20.03 -10.06 -2.98
CA LYS A 127 19.77 -8.69 -3.46
C LYS A 127 18.59 -8.07 -2.75
N LEU A 128 18.62 -6.74 -2.59
CA LEU A 128 17.48 -5.98 -2.08
C LEU A 128 16.55 -5.62 -3.25
N GLU A 129 15.31 -6.05 -3.15
CA GLU A 129 14.25 -5.79 -4.12
C GLU A 129 13.12 -5.00 -3.46
N LYS A 130 12.51 -4.06 -4.20
CA LYS A 130 11.37 -3.29 -3.70
C LYS A 130 10.11 -4.16 -3.70
N ILE A 131 9.34 -4.08 -2.62
CA ILE A 131 8.09 -4.82 -2.48
C ILE A 131 6.98 -4.18 -3.32
N TRP A 132 6.88 -2.85 -3.27
CA TRP A 132 5.98 -2.03 -4.08
C TRP A 132 6.78 -1.37 -5.18
N SER A 133 6.40 -1.58 -6.43
CA SER A 133 7.16 -1.10 -7.58
C SER A 133 6.25 -0.71 -8.73
N ASN A 134 6.58 0.39 -9.41
CA ASN A 134 5.99 0.80 -10.67
C ASN A 134 4.45 0.87 -10.70
N CYS A 135 3.83 1.17 -9.56
CA CYS A 135 2.37 1.19 -9.42
C CYS A 135 1.84 2.26 -8.46
N ILE A 136 0.57 2.60 -8.66
CA ILE A 136 -0.28 3.36 -7.75
C ILE A 136 -1.59 2.58 -7.57
N ILE A 137 -2.05 2.47 -6.33
CA ILE A 137 -3.29 1.76 -5.99
C ILE A 137 -4.21 2.71 -5.24
N LEU A 138 -5.43 2.89 -5.74
CA LEU A 138 -6.50 3.56 -5.03
C LEU A 138 -7.42 2.50 -4.45
N ALA A 139 -7.87 2.70 -3.21
CA ALA A 139 -8.78 1.78 -2.57
C ALA A 139 -9.73 2.50 -1.61
N TYR A 140 -10.96 2.00 -1.56
CA TYR A 140 -11.85 2.22 -0.43
C TYR A 140 -11.62 1.12 0.60
N VAL A 141 -11.18 1.52 1.79
CA VAL A 141 -10.95 0.65 2.94
C VAL A 141 -11.91 1.06 4.06
N SER A 142 -12.71 0.14 4.59
CA SER A 142 -13.64 0.47 5.68
C SER A 142 -12.89 1.09 6.86
N GLU A 143 -13.42 2.18 7.40
CA GLU A 143 -12.85 2.81 8.59
C GLU A 143 -13.03 1.90 9.79
N LYS A 144 -11.98 1.78 10.60
CA LYS A 144 -12.08 0.99 11.84
C LYS A 144 -13.14 1.61 12.73
N ALA A 145 -14.01 0.76 13.32
CA ALA A 145 -14.92 1.20 14.35
C ALA A 145 -14.15 1.87 15.51
N LYS A 146 -14.83 2.70 16.32
CA LYS A 146 -14.23 3.47 17.44
C LYS A 146 -13.32 2.65 18.38
N ASN A 147 -13.46 1.33 18.42
CA ASN A 147 -12.65 0.41 19.19
C ASN A 147 -11.38 -0.11 18.47
N ASN A 148 -10.96 0.51 17.36
CA ASN A 148 -9.83 0.09 16.52
C ASN A 148 -9.92 -1.34 15.97
N LYS A 149 -11.09 -1.98 16.06
CA LYS A 149 -11.37 -3.28 15.46
C LYS A 149 -12.01 -3.03 14.10
N GLY A 150 -11.40 -3.58 13.05
CA GLY A 150 -12.06 -3.67 11.75
C GLY A 150 -13.21 -4.67 11.84
N ASN A 151 -14.35 -4.32 11.26
CA ASN A 151 -15.46 -5.25 11.09
C ASN A 151 -15.33 -5.91 9.71
N ILE A 152 -15.17 -7.23 9.68
CA ILE A 152 -15.04 -7.99 8.43
C ILE A 152 -16.34 -8.01 7.61
N PHE A 153 -17.47 -7.62 8.22
CA PHE A 153 -18.76 -7.54 7.55
C PHE A 153 -18.98 -6.20 6.84
N ASP A 154 -18.14 -5.19 7.07
CA ASP A 154 -18.23 -3.95 6.34
C ASP A 154 -17.66 -4.15 4.93
N PRO A 155 -18.30 -3.60 3.88
CA PRO A 155 -17.72 -3.60 2.54
C PRO A 155 -16.37 -2.86 2.54
N SER A 156 -15.33 -3.49 2.00
CA SER A 156 -13.97 -2.94 1.92
C SER A 156 -13.23 -3.61 0.76
N TYR A 157 -12.21 -2.94 0.22
CA TYR A 157 -11.31 -3.51 -0.78
C TYR A 157 -10.70 -4.84 -0.31
N GLY A 158 -10.26 -4.91 0.94
CA GLY A 158 -9.71 -6.13 1.51
C GLY A 158 -9.55 -6.09 3.03
N TYR A 159 -9.21 -7.25 3.58
CA TYR A 159 -8.94 -7.46 5.00
C TYR A 159 -7.75 -8.40 5.18
N THR A 160 -6.94 -8.14 6.20
CA THR A 160 -6.10 -9.19 6.79
C THR A 160 -6.86 -9.84 7.94
N VAL A 161 -7.41 -11.03 7.68
CA VAL A 161 -8.09 -11.80 8.73
C VAL A 161 -7.02 -12.37 9.65
N ARG A 162 -7.20 -12.21 10.96
CA ARG A 162 -6.32 -12.80 11.97
C ARG A 162 -7.11 -13.72 12.88
N ARG A 163 -6.53 -14.87 13.22
CA ARG A 163 -7.16 -15.80 14.18
C ARG A 163 -7.23 -15.12 15.55
N SER A 164 -8.36 -15.27 16.24
CA SER A 164 -8.47 -14.82 17.64
C SER A 164 -7.40 -15.51 18.49
N LYS A 165 -6.65 -14.71 19.27
CA LYS A 165 -5.45 -15.16 20.02
C LYS A 165 -4.38 -15.83 19.12
N GLY A 166 -4.36 -15.51 17.84
CA GLY A 166 -3.41 -16.02 16.86
C GLY A 166 -2.03 -15.35 16.90
N LEU A 167 -1.93 -14.21 17.59
CA LEU A 167 -0.65 -13.58 17.93
C LEU A 167 -0.26 -14.00 19.34
N PHE A 168 0.79 -14.80 19.47
CA PHE A 168 1.32 -15.21 20.77
C PHE A 168 2.83 -15.40 20.72
N VAL A 169 3.45 -15.27 21.90
CA VAL A 169 4.90 -15.39 22.09
C VAL A 169 5.15 -16.47 23.12
N ASP A 170 6.06 -17.39 22.82
CA ASP A 170 6.53 -18.40 23.76
C ASP A 170 8.06 -18.41 23.84
N THR A 171 8.58 -18.76 25.01
CA THR A 171 10.01 -18.78 25.27
C THR A 171 10.41 -20.06 25.99
N TYR A 172 11.51 -20.68 25.59
CA TYR A 172 12.06 -21.86 26.25
C TYR A 172 13.59 -21.85 26.19
N PHE A 173 14.24 -22.59 27.08
CA PHE A 173 15.69 -22.78 27.04
C PHE A 173 16.03 -24.02 26.23
N GLU A 174 17.03 -23.91 25.35
CA GLU A 174 17.56 -25.08 24.64
C GLU A 174 18.33 -26.03 25.58
N HIS A 175 18.60 -27.23 25.10
CA HIS A 175 19.44 -28.21 25.79
C HIS A 175 20.80 -27.58 26.15
N GLY A 176 21.08 -27.47 27.45
CA GLY A 176 22.28 -26.84 27.99
C GLY A 176 22.05 -25.48 28.67
N GLY A 177 20.83 -24.91 28.63
CA GLY A 177 20.40 -23.79 29.47
C GLY A 177 21.03 -22.42 29.19
N LYS A 178 21.98 -22.33 28.24
CA LYS A 178 22.69 -21.09 27.89
C LYS A 178 22.02 -20.27 26.78
N VAL A 179 21.16 -20.90 25.98
CA VAL A 179 20.43 -20.26 24.86
C VAL A 179 18.94 -20.24 25.20
N GLN A 180 18.35 -19.04 25.19
CA GLN A 180 16.91 -18.85 25.31
C GLN A 180 16.32 -18.59 23.92
N VAL A 181 15.41 -19.45 23.51
CA VAL A 181 14.65 -19.30 22.26
C VAL A 181 13.41 -18.46 22.55
N VAL A 182 13.16 -17.48 21.69
CA VAL A 182 11.94 -16.66 21.70
C VAL A 182 11.24 -16.89 20.37
N ARG A 183 10.00 -17.38 20.41
CA ARG A 183 9.18 -17.61 19.23
C ARG A 183 7.98 -16.68 19.25
N CYS A 184 7.73 -16.05 18.12
CA CYS A 184 6.55 -15.25 17.87
C CYS A 184 5.74 -15.93 16.77
N THR A 185 4.46 -16.17 17.01
CA THR A 185 3.52 -16.71 16.03
C THR A 185 2.44 -15.67 15.78
N ASP A 186 2.18 -15.32 14.51
CA ASP A 186 1.02 -14.51 14.08
C ASP A 186 0.26 -15.28 13.00
N ILE A 187 -0.95 -15.77 13.33
CA ILE A 187 -1.80 -16.49 12.38
C ILE A 187 -2.71 -15.49 11.68
N TYR A 188 -2.37 -15.17 10.43
CA TYR A 188 -3.11 -14.23 9.59
C TYR A 188 -3.24 -14.73 8.15
N LYS A 189 -4.17 -14.12 7.40
CA LYS A 189 -4.27 -14.26 5.94
C LYS A 189 -4.82 -12.99 5.30
N PRO A 190 -4.09 -12.34 4.38
CA PRO A 190 -4.61 -11.24 3.58
C PRO A 190 -5.60 -11.74 2.53
N HIS A 191 -6.73 -11.05 2.40
CA HIS A 191 -7.76 -11.32 1.41
C HIS A 191 -8.21 -10.02 0.74
N LEU A 192 -8.34 -10.08 -0.57
CA LEU A 192 -8.95 -9.04 -1.38
C LEU A 192 -10.37 -9.48 -1.70
N LEU A 193 -11.36 -8.70 -1.27
CA LEU A 193 -12.77 -9.07 -1.30
C LEU A 193 -13.54 -8.18 -2.29
N GLY A 194 -13.33 -6.88 -2.24
CA GLY A 194 -14.02 -5.89 -3.07
C GLY A 194 -13.17 -5.46 -4.26
N LYS A 195 -13.14 -6.27 -5.33
CA LYS A 195 -12.39 -5.92 -6.56
C LYS A 195 -12.78 -4.56 -7.15
N SER A 196 -14.07 -4.21 -7.07
CA SER A 196 -14.64 -2.94 -7.51
C SER A 196 -14.25 -1.74 -6.64
N ALA A 197 -13.85 -1.98 -5.39
CA ALA A 197 -13.47 -0.96 -4.43
C ALA A 197 -11.99 -0.58 -4.51
N GLY A 198 -11.24 -1.17 -5.45
CA GLY A 198 -9.85 -0.82 -5.73
C GLY A 198 -9.66 -0.44 -7.19
N TYR A 199 -8.59 0.30 -7.47
CA TYR A 199 -8.15 0.67 -8.81
C TYR A 199 -6.62 0.59 -8.88
N LEU A 200 -6.09 -0.10 -9.89
CA LEU A 200 -4.65 -0.31 -10.08
C LEU A 200 -4.16 0.47 -11.30
N ILE A 201 -3.20 1.36 -11.07
CA ILE A 201 -2.41 2.02 -12.12
C ILE A 201 -1.05 1.32 -12.16
N LYS A 202 -0.76 0.62 -13.26
CA LYS A 202 0.51 -0.09 -13.49
C LYS A 202 1.33 0.57 -14.59
N ASP A 203 2.60 0.19 -14.65
CA ASP A 203 3.57 0.68 -15.65
C ASP A 203 3.78 2.20 -15.59
N CYS A 204 3.79 2.74 -14.36
CA CYS A 204 3.90 4.17 -14.07
C CYS A 204 5.19 4.83 -14.57
N LEU A 205 6.28 4.09 -14.70
CA LEU A 205 7.62 4.58 -15.01
C LEU A 205 8.10 4.05 -16.36
N ALA A 206 8.95 4.83 -17.03
CA ALA A 206 9.70 4.33 -18.19
C ALA A 206 10.63 3.20 -17.73
N GLY A 207 10.71 2.14 -18.55
CA GLY A 207 11.62 1.02 -18.31
C GLY A 207 13.05 1.38 -18.67
#